data_AF-S7UKR1-F1
#
_entry.id   AF-S7UKR1-F1
#
_cell.length_a   1.000
_cell.length_b   1.000
_cell.length_c   1.000
_cell.angle_alpha   90.00
_cell.angle_beta   90.00
_cell.angle_gamma   90.00
#
_symmetry.space_group_name_H-M   'P 1'
#
loop_
_entity.id
_entity.type
_entity.pdbx_description
1 polymer ?
#
loop_
_entity_poly.entity_id
_entity_poly.type
_entity_poly.pdbx_seq_one_letter_code
_entity_poly.pdbx_strand_id
1 'polypeptide(L)'
;MAKHQTPLLDELTKGPWPSFVDDVKAEAARRAANKDGVEYQIPVDVCEDLLGILELCYKDKETHWKHGGIVGVFGYGGGVIGRYCDVPKQFPGVAHFHTVRVNQPGGKYYTTEYLRGLIDIWDMRGSGLTNMHGSTGDMVWLGTFTEQLEEIFYELTHKMNTDLGGSGSNLRTPAECLGMSRCEYACYDTMALCYAMTQEYQDELHRPAFPYKFKFKFDGCPNGCVAALARSDLSFVGTWKGAIKIDQKAVAAYVGGELKPNAGAHASRDWGKFDIMKEVVDLCPTKCMSYDGKTLKIDDKECYRCMHCINTMPAALRVGDEKGLCILAGAKAPILDGAQMSSLLAPFVPVEEPFDEVKEVVENVWEWWMEEGKNRERLGETLKRLGFGKILEVTNITPDARHVQHPRENPYIFWTADEVGGWDRDIKEYRKRHAR
;
A
#
# COMPACT_ATOMS: atom_id res chain seq x y z
N MET A 1 -5.91 27.46 -32.73
CA MET A 1 -6.72 26.22 -32.78
C MET A 1 -5.87 25.12 -32.19
N ALA A 2 -6.44 24.22 -31.38
CA ALA A 2 -5.71 23.08 -30.82
C ALA A 2 -5.16 22.20 -31.96
N LYS A 3 -4.03 21.54 -31.74
CA LYS A 3 -3.35 20.68 -32.73
C LYS A 3 -4.24 19.55 -33.25
N HIS A 4 -5.08 18.97 -32.38
CA HIS A 4 -6.00 17.86 -32.70
C HIS A 4 -7.45 18.21 -32.34
N GLN A 5 -8.40 17.59 -33.06
CA GLN A 5 -9.81 17.61 -32.68
C GLN A 5 -10.08 16.45 -31.70
N THR A 6 -10.75 16.74 -30.59
CA THR A 6 -11.00 15.76 -29.51
C THR A 6 -12.47 15.67 -29.10
N PRO A 7 -13.41 15.44 -30.04
CA PRO A 7 -14.85 15.54 -29.76
C PRO A 7 -15.35 14.56 -28.69
N LEU A 8 -14.76 13.37 -28.54
CA LEU A 8 -15.15 12.43 -27.48
C LEU A 8 -14.62 12.87 -26.12
N LEU A 9 -13.36 13.33 -26.05
CA LEU A 9 -12.81 13.89 -24.81
C LEU A 9 -13.49 15.19 -24.39
N ASP A 10 -13.96 15.99 -25.35
CA ASP A 10 -14.68 17.24 -25.06
C ASP A 10 -15.96 16.99 -24.25
N GLU A 11 -16.61 15.83 -24.42
CA GLU A 11 -17.76 15.44 -23.59
C GLU A 11 -17.40 15.26 -22.11
N LEU A 12 -16.14 14.93 -21.79
CA LEU A 12 -15.64 14.74 -20.42
C LEU A 12 -15.33 16.06 -19.70
N THR A 13 -15.47 17.19 -20.38
CA THR A 13 -15.41 18.53 -19.74
C THR A 13 -16.74 18.90 -19.07
N LYS A 14 -17.79 18.10 -19.31
CA LYS A 14 -19.12 18.32 -18.74
C LYS A 14 -19.23 17.72 -17.34
N GLY A 15 -20.13 18.28 -16.54
CA GLY A 15 -20.45 17.78 -15.20
C GLY A 15 -19.65 18.47 -14.08
N PRO A 16 -19.94 18.12 -12.82
CA PRO A 16 -19.39 18.84 -11.67
C PRO A 16 -18.03 18.33 -11.18
N TRP A 17 -17.59 17.15 -11.61
CA TRP A 17 -16.30 16.59 -11.18
C TRP A 17 -15.15 17.26 -11.93
N PRO A 18 -14.02 17.59 -11.27
CA PRO A 18 -12.88 18.22 -11.94
C PRO A 18 -12.41 17.37 -13.13
N SER A 19 -12.48 17.95 -14.32
CA SER A 19 -12.15 17.25 -15.56
C SER A 19 -10.64 17.22 -15.77
N PHE A 20 -10.09 16.02 -15.92
CA PHE A 20 -8.69 15.88 -16.33
C PHE A 20 -8.46 16.41 -17.76
N VAL A 21 -9.50 16.43 -18.61
CA VAL A 21 -9.38 16.95 -19.97
C VAL A 21 -9.18 18.46 -19.96
N ASP A 22 -9.93 19.18 -19.11
CA ASP A 22 -9.76 20.63 -18.95
C ASP A 22 -8.37 20.97 -18.38
N ASP A 23 -7.90 20.20 -17.41
CA ASP A 23 -6.57 20.39 -16.80
C ASP A 23 -5.43 20.18 -17.82
N VAL A 24 -5.47 19.09 -18.60
CA VAL A 24 -4.47 18.83 -19.66
C VAL A 24 -4.54 19.87 -20.78
N LYS A 25 -5.75 20.36 -21.13
CA LYS A 25 -5.90 21.47 -22.09
C LYS A 25 -5.34 22.78 -21.56
N ALA A 26 -5.53 23.06 -20.28
CA ALA A 26 -4.96 24.24 -19.63
C ALA A 26 -3.43 24.17 -19.62
N GLU A 27 -2.86 23.00 -19.34
CA GLU A 27 -1.42 22.77 -19.41
C GLU A 27 -0.88 22.92 -20.82
N ALA A 28 -1.55 22.33 -21.83
CA ALA A 28 -1.20 22.52 -23.23
C ALA A 28 -1.19 24.01 -23.63
N ALA A 29 -2.20 24.77 -23.20
CA ALA A 29 -2.28 26.20 -23.45
C ALA A 29 -1.19 27.00 -22.71
N ARG A 30 -0.85 26.61 -21.47
CA ARG A 30 0.24 27.22 -20.69
C ARG A 30 1.59 27.03 -21.40
N ARG A 31 1.90 25.80 -21.82
CA ARG A 31 3.14 25.47 -22.53
C ARG A 31 3.25 26.16 -23.88
N ALA A 32 2.15 26.22 -24.64
CA ALA A 32 2.11 26.94 -25.91
C ALA A 32 2.33 28.46 -25.75
N ALA A 33 1.82 29.05 -24.65
CA ALA A 33 2.01 30.47 -24.36
C ALA A 33 3.41 30.78 -23.82
N ASN A 34 4.04 29.82 -23.13
CA ASN A 34 5.37 29.89 -22.51
C ASN A 34 5.69 31.26 -21.87
N LYS A 35 4.77 31.78 -21.05
CA LYS A 35 4.90 33.13 -20.47
C LYS A 35 6.10 33.28 -19.55
N ASP A 36 6.52 32.19 -18.93
CA ASP A 36 7.65 32.14 -18.00
C ASP A 36 9.00 31.89 -18.71
N GLY A 37 8.99 31.74 -20.04
CA GLY A 37 10.22 31.57 -20.84
C GLY A 37 10.97 30.28 -20.55
N VAL A 38 10.24 29.21 -20.20
CA VAL A 38 10.82 27.89 -19.91
C VAL A 38 11.47 27.32 -21.16
N GLU A 39 12.72 26.88 -21.04
CA GLU A 39 13.43 26.17 -22.10
C GLU A 39 13.03 24.69 -22.09
N TYR A 40 11.87 24.40 -22.67
CA TYR A 40 11.33 23.03 -22.71
C TYR A 40 12.29 22.06 -23.39
N GLN A 41 12.65 20.99 -22.68
CA GLN A 41 13.58 19.96 -23.15
C GLN A 41 12.89 18.79 -23.87
N ILE A 42 11.57 18.77 -23.85
CA ILE A 42 10.74 17.85 -24.63
C ILE A 42 9.75 18.66 -25.50
N PRO A 43 9.07 18.05 -26.49
CA PRO A 43 8.16 18.77 -27.38
C PRO A 43 7.13 19.60 -26.62
N VAL A 44 6.98 20.88 -26.99
CA VAL A 44 6.05 21.82 -26.35
C VAL A 44 4.60 21.32 -26.45
N ASP A 45 4.28 20.66 -27.56
CA ASP A 45 2.97 20.09 -27.89
C ASP A 45 2.73 18.67 -27.34
N VAL A 46 3.58 18.19 -26.42
CA VAL A 46 3.43 16.88 -25.75
C VAL A 46 2.04 16.64 -25.17
N CYS A 47 1.43 17.66 -24.54
CA CYS A 47 0.09 17.57 -23.99
C CYS A 47 -0.99 17.50 -25.07
N GLU A 48 -0.81 18.24 -26.18
CA GLU A 48 -1.74 18.18 -27.31
C GLU A 48 -1.70 16.80 -27.98
N ASP A 49 -0.50 16.24 -28.17
CA ASP A 49 -0.32 14.89 -28.73
C ASP A 49 -0.83 13.79 -27.80
N LEU A 50 -0.73 13.97 -26.47
CA LEU A 50 -1.37 13.08 -25.50
C LEU A 50 -2.90 13.09 -25.64
N LEU A 51 -3.50 14.27 -25.76
CA LEU A 51 -4.95 14.39 -25.98
C LEU A 51 -5.35 13.76 -27.33
N GLY A 52 -4.55 13.98 -28.38
CA GLY A 52 -4.80 13.41 -29.71
C GLY A 52 -4.76 11.87 -29.72
N ILE A 53 -3.73 11.27 -29.11
CA ILE A 53 -3.63 9.81 -29.03
C ILE A 53 -4.69 9.22 -28.09
N LEU A 54 -5.07 9.93 -27.03
CA LEU A 54 -6.13 9.50 -26.11
C LEU A 54 -7.49 9.53 -26.81
N GLU A 55 -7.79 10.56 -27.60
CA GLU A 55 -9.00 10.61 -28.43
C GLU A 55 -9.04 9.42 -29.40
N LEU A 56 -7.90 9.08 -30.03
CA LEU A 56 -7.81 7.89 -30.87
C LEU A 56 -8.10 6.61 -30.10
N CYS A 57 -7.56 6.46 -28.88
CA CYS A 57 -7.90 5.34 -28.00
C CYS A 57 -9.41 5.27 -27.69
N TYR A 58 -10.08 6.41 -27.50
CA TYR A 58 -11.54 6.46 -27.28
C TYR A 58 -12.33 6.02 -28.51
N LYS A 59 -11.86 6.43 -29.70
CA LYS A 59 -12.47 6.07 -30.98
C LYS A 59 -12.34 4.58 -31.27
N ASP A 60 -11.12 4.06 -31.15
CA ASP A 60 -10.79 2.68 -31.54
C ASP A 60 -11.07 1.67 -30.40
N LYS A 61 -11.19 2.16 -29.17
CA LYS A 61 -11.40 1.36 -27.94
C LYS A 61 -10.25 0.40 -27.65
N GLU A 62 -9.05 0.78 -28.08
CA GLU A 62 -7.81 0.05 -27.94
C GLU A 62 -6.70 0.98 -27.44
N THR A 63 -5.63 0.41 -26.86
CA THR A 63 -4.49 1.20 -26.38
C THR A 63 -3.49 1.44 -27.51
N HIS A 64 -3.09 2.69 -27.70
CA HIS A 64 -2.07 3.07 -28.70
C HIS A 64 -0.65 3.17 -28.13
N TRP A 65 -0.34 2.26 -27.20
CA TRP A 65 0.94 2.20 -26.53
C TRP A 65 1.59 0.83 -26.73
N LYS A 66 2.85 0.82 -27.17
CA LYS A 66 3.60 -0.42 -27.40
C LYS A 66 3.81 -1.22 -26.11
N HIS A 67 4.06 -2.51 -26.28
CA HIS A 67 4.40 -3.42 -25.18
C HIS A 67 5.73 -3.01 -24.51
N GLY A 68 5.71 -2.92 -23.19
CA GLY A 68 6.92 -2.68 -22.38
C GLY A 68 7.67 -1.39 -22.70
N GLY A 69 8.95 -1.40 -22.33
CA GLY A 69 9.89 -0.30 -22.48
C GLY A 69 10.92 -0.36 -21.35
N ILE A 70 12.19 -0.58 -21.70
CA ILE A 70 13.30 -0.66 -20.74
C ILE A 70 14.14 0.61 -20.88
N VAL A 71 14.05 1.45 -19.86
CA VAL A 71 14.79 2.70 -19.70
C VAL A 71 15.02 2.90 -18.20
N GLY A 72 15.97 3.73 -17.82
CA GLY A 72 16.30 3.97 -16.42
C GLY A 72 17.45 4.96 -16.28
N VAL A 73 18.04 5.01 -15.10
CA VAL A 73 19.22 5.80 -14.77
C VAL A 73 20.34 4.89 -14.29
N PHE A 74 21.59 5.29 -14.51
CA PHE A 74 22.73 4.49 -14.10
C PHE A 74 22.76 4.26 -12.59
N GLY A 75 23.16 3.05 -12.18
CA GLY A 75 23.21 2.63 -10.79
C GLY A 75 21.91 1.98 -10.27
N TYR A 76 20.76 2.25 -10.90
CA TYR A 76 19.46 1.70 -10.51
C TYR A 76 18.87 0.77 -11.58
N GLY A 77 18.24 -0.32 -11.14
CA GLY A 77 17.54 -1.27 -12.01
C GLY A 77 16.04 -1.00 -12.16
N GLY A 78 15.55 0.13 -11.63
CA GLY A 78 14.14 0.50 -11.59
C GLY A 78 13.92 2.00 -11.39
N GLY A 79 12.66 2.40 -11.20
CA GLY A 79 12.24 3.78 -10.95
C GLY A 79 11.60 4.48 -12.15
N VAL A 80 11.88 4.02 -13.37
CA VAL A 80 11.29 4.56 -14.61
C VAL A 80 10.52 3.48 -15.35
N ILE A 81 9.30 3.81 -15.80
CA ILE A 81 8.49 2.94 -16.66
C ILE A 81 8.57 3.48 -18.10
N GLY A 82 9.34 2.79 -18.94
CA GLY A 82 9.43 3.10 -20.36
C GLY A 82 8.10 2.88 -21.07
N ARG A 83 7.75 3.81 -21.95
CA ARG A 83 6.56 3.76 -22.78
C ARG A 83 6.76 4.52 -24.08
N TYR A 84 6.23 3.97 -25.17
CA TYR A 84 6.33 4.48 -26.53
C TYR A 84 4.98 4.35 -27.22
N CYS A 85 4.52 5.38 -27.93
CA CYS A 85 3.30 5.27 -28.72
C CYS A 85 3.52 4.38 -29.96
N ASP A 86 2.46 3.73 -30.44
CA ASP A 86 2.51 2.86 -31.63
C ASP A 86 2.33 3.61 -32.97
N VAL A 87 1.87 4.86 -32.91
CA VAL A 87 1.65 5.78 -34.04
C VAL A 87 2.51 7.06 -33.96
N PRO A 88 3.85 6.96 -33.84
CA PRO A 88 4.73 8.09 -33.55
C PRO A 88 4.82 9.14 -34.65
N LYS A 89 4.45 8.79 -35.90
CA LYS A 89 4.36 9.78 -36.99
C LYS A 89 3.15 10.70 -36.83
N GLN A 90 2.08 10.21 -36.21
CA GLN A 90 0.85 10.98 -35.98
C GLN A 90 0.96 11.81 -34.70
N PHE A 91 1.59 11.26 -33.66
CA PHE A 91 1.74 11.91 -32.35
C PHE A 91 3.22 11.92 -31.90
N PRO A 92 4.09 12.69 -32.58
CA PRO A 92 5.52 12.71 -32.29
C PRO A 92 5.86 13.23 -30.88
N GLY A 93 5.04 14.10 -30.30
CA GLY A 93 5.19 14.65 -28.95
C GLY A 93 5.12 13.61 -27.85
N VAL A 94 4.54 12.45 -28.13
CA VAL A 94 4.46 11.29 -27.21
C VAL A 94 5.13 10.04 -27.81
N ALA A 95 6.04 10.21 -28.76
CA ALA A 95 6.85 9.11 -29.29
C ALA A 95 7.59 8.38 -28.17
N HIS A 96 8.13 9.13 -27.21
CA HIS A 96 8.54 8.67 -25.89
C HIS A 96 7.60 9.32 -24.87
N PHE A 97 7.15 8.54 -23.90
CA PHE A 97 6.27 9.05 -22.85
C PHE A 97 6.51 8.33 -21.52
N HIS A 98 7.77 8.36 -21.09
CA HIS A 98 8.23 7.60 -19.94
C HIS A 98 7.67 8.18 -18.64
N THR A 99 7.36 7.29 -17.70
CA THR A 99 6.88 7.68 -16.37
C THR A 99 8.01 7.56 -15.37
N VAL A 100 8.35 8.65 -14.68
CA VAL A 100 9.31 8.67 -13.58
C VAL A 100 8.55 8.54 -12.26
N ARG A 101 8.96 7.59 -11.42
CA ARG A 101 8.43 7.46 -10.05
C ARG A 101 9.36 8.19 -9.12
N VAL A 102 8.82 9.16 -8.39
CA VAL A 102 9.57 9.96 -7.42
C VAL A 102 9.09 9.60 -6.03
N ASN A 103 10.01 9.30 -5.13
CA ASN A 103 9.70 8.84 -3.78
C ASN A 103 9.00 9.96 -2.99
N GLN A 104 7.89 9.65 -2.31
CA GLN A 104 7.07 10.65 -1.62
C GLN A 104 7.46 10.80 -0.13
N PRO A 105 7.29 11.99 0.47
CA PRO A 105 7.42 12.18 1.91
C PRO A 105 6.31 11.50 2.70
N GLY A 106 6.57 11.30 3.99
CA GLY A 106 5.67 10.62 4.89
C GLY A 106 4.30 11.29 5.01
N GLY A 107 3.24 10.48 5.05
CA GLY A 107 1.85 10.93 5.09
C GLY A 107 1.40 11.79 3.89
N LYS A 108 2.26 11.95 2.87
CA LYS A 108 2.07 12.88 1.74
C LYS A 108 1.89 14.34 2.20
N TYR A 109 2.60 14.73 3.26
CA TYR A 109 2.69 16.12 3.68
C TYR A 109 3.73 16.87 2.85
N TYR A 110 3.39 18.08 2.44
CA TYR A 110 4.21 18.89 1.55
C TYR A 110 4.25 20.34 2.00
N THR A 111 5.35 21.02 1.70
CA THR A 111 5.38 22.48 1.64
C THR A 111 5.21 22.93 0.19
N THR A 112 4.65 24.13 -0.01
CA THR A 112 4.51 24.69 -1.36
C THR A 112 5.86 24.96 -2.01
N GLU A 113 6.89 25.26 -1.22
CA GLU A 113 8.26 25.46 -1.71
C GLU A 113 8.81 24.18 -2.35
N TYR A 114 8.69 23.06 -1.65
CA TYR A 114 9.14 21.76 -2.17
C TYR A 114 8.37 21.35 -3.43
N LEU A 115 7.04 21.49 -3.43
CA LEU A 115 6.24 21.18 -4.63
C LEU A 115 6.57 22.09 -5.81
N ARG A 116 6.79 23.39 -5.59
CA ARG A 116 7.19 24.30 -6.68
C ARG A 116 8.55 23.91 -7.25
N GLY A 117 9.55 23.63 -6.42
CA GLY A 117 10.86 23.17 -6.89
C GLY A 117 10.79 21.87 -7.70
N LEU A 118 9.94 20.92 -7.29
CA LEU A 118 9.67 19.71 -8.06
C LEU A 118 9.01 20.01 -9.42
N ILE A 119 8.03 20.90 -9.44
CA ILE A 119 7.32 21.27 -10.67
C ILE A 119 8.20 22.09 -11.61
N ASP A 120 9.11 22.94 -11.11
CA ASP A 120 10.06 23.68 -11.94
C ASP A 120 10.95 22.73 -12.76
N ILE A 121 11.43 21.64 -12.13
CA ILE A 121 12.18 20.57 -12.82
C ILE A 121 11.28 19.88 -13.85
N TRP A 122 10.06 19.48 -13.43
CA TRP A 122 9.18 18.69 -14.27
C TRP A 122 8.57 19.46 -15.45
N ASP A 123 8.36 20.77 -15.31
CA ASP A 123 7.86 21.62 -16.37
C ASP A 123 8.88 21.75 -17.51
N MET A 124 10.15 21.96 -17.14
CA MET A 124 11.27 22.06 -18.08
C MET A 124 11.57 20.73 -18.76
N ARG A 125 11.63 19.63 -18.00
CA ARG A 125 12.17 18.34 -18.45
C ARG A 125 11.14 17.27 -18.77
N GLY A 126 9.87 17.53 -18.44
CA GLY A 126 8.77 16.61 -18.63
C GLY A 126 7.58 17.27 -19.30
N SER A 127 6.46 16.58 -19.24
CA SER A 127 5.21 17.00 -19.87
C SER A 127 4.45 18.08 -19.09
N GLY A 128 4.83 18.34 -17.84
CA GLY A 128 4.01 19.10 -16.89
C GLY A 128 2.86 18.28 -16.27
N LEU A 129 2.63 17.04 -16.72
CA LEU A 129 1.54 16.18 -16.23
C LEU A 129 1.99 15.23 -15.13
N THR A 130 1.15 15.03 -14.12
CA THR A 130 1.47 14.15 -12.98
C THR A 130 0.30 13.25 -12.58
N ASN A 131 0.59 12.22 -11.78
CA ASN A 131 -0.42 11.67 -10.88
C ASN A 131 0.04 11.89 -9.43
N MET A 132 -0.81 12.55 -8.65
CA MET A 132 -0.61 12.82 -7.23
C MET A 132 -1.66 12.03 -6.44
N HIS A 133 -1.46 10.73 -6.21
CA HIS A 133 -0.23 9.93 -6.32
C HIS A 133 -0.46 8.62 -7.09
N GLY A 134 0.62 7.90 -7.37
CA GLY A 134 0.56 6.50 -7.78
C GLY A 134 -0.03 5.63 -6.66
N SER A 135 -0.73 4.56 -7.04
CA SER A 135 -1.40 3.69 -6.05
C SER A 135 -0.45 2.96 -5.10
N THR A 136 0.86 2.93 -5.35
CA THR A 136 1.80 2.37 -4.37
C THR A 136 2.14 3.40 -3.30
N GLY A 137 2.37 4.66 -3.70
CA GLY A 137 2.76 5.78 -2.85
C GLY A 137 3.40 6.93 -3.65
N ASP A 138 4.18 6.56 -4.68
CA ASP A 138 5.03 7.45 -5.48
C ASP A 138 4.32 8.70 -6.00
N MET A 139 5.03 9.83 -6.05
CA MET A 139 4.67 10.89 -7.00
C MET A 139 4.98 10.39 -8.40
N VAL A 140 4.03 10.57 -9.33
CA VAL A 140 4.16 10.05 -10.69
C VAL A 140 4.33 11.22 -11.65
N TRP A 141 5.49 11.29 -12.28
CA TRP A 141 5.79 12.28 -13.31
C TRP A 141 5.55 11.63 -14.68
N LEU A 142 4.48 12.05 -15.34
CA LEU A 142 3.86 11.31 -16.45
C LEU A 142 4.29 11.88 -17.79
N GLY A 143 5.34 11.32 -18.38
CA GLY A 143 5.74 11.62 -19.76
C GLY A 143 6.99 12.47 -19.86
N THR A 144 8.08 11.83 -20.25
CA THR A 144 9.32 12.48 -20.69
C THR A 144 10.02 11.58 -21.72
N PHE A 145 11.14 12.07 -22.25
CA PHE A 145 11.98 11.40 -23.23
C PHE A 145 13.19 10.74 -22.54
N THR A 146 13.81 9.76 -23.20
CA THR A 146 14.90 8.96 -22.61
C THR A 146 16.08 9.85 -22.18
N GLU A 147 16.41 10.83 -23.01
CA GLU A 147 17.54 11.73 -22.84
C GLU A 147 17.41 12.63 -21.61
N GLN A 148 16.20 12.80 -21.07
CA GLN A 148 15.95 13.62 -19.89
C GLN A 148 16.01 12.84 -18.58
N LEU A 149 16.09 11.50 -18.61
CA LEU A 149 15.98 10.70 -17.39
C LEU A 149 17.13 10.96 -16.41
N GLU A 150 18.38 10.97 -16.90
CA GLU A 150 19.55 11.28 -16.08
C GLU A 150 19.55 12.73 -15.60
N GLU A 151 19.09 13.66 -16.44
CA GLU A 151 19.02 15.07 -16.09
C GLU A 151 17.98 15.34 -14.98
N ILE A 152 16.80 14.72 -15.08
CA ILE A 152 15.77 14.73 -14.05
C ILE A 152 16.32 14.16 -12.75
N PHE A 153 16.98 13.00 -12.83
CA PHE A 153 17.53 12.34 -11.66
C PHE A 153 18.64 13.15 -10.99
N TYR A 154 19.52 13.76 -11.79
CA TYR A 154 20.57 14.64 -11.30
C TYR A 154 19.97 15.84 -10.54
N GLU A 155 18.96 16.51 -11.09
CA GLU A 155 18.33 17.65 -10.41
C GLU A 155 17.53 17.26 -9.17
N LEU A 156 16.79 16.15 -9.23
CA LEU A 156 16.07 15.62 -8.07
C LEU A 156 17.04 15.35 -6.90
N THR A 157 18.16 14.69 -7.16
CA THR A 157 19.13 14.33 -6.12
C THR A 157 19.94 15.53 -5.64
N HIS A 158 20.50 16.34 -6.56
CA HIS A 158 21.43 17.42 -6.21
C HIS A 158 20.75 18.71 -5.76
N LYS A 159 19.53 19.00 -6.26
CA LYS A 159 18.80 20.24 -5.92
C LYS A 159 17.70 20.01 -4.90
N MET A 160 17.03 18.85 -4.94
CA MET A 160 15.84 18.59 -4.13
C MET A 160 16.05 17.56 -3.02
N ASN A 161 17.24 16.92 -2.94
CA ASN A 161 17.52 15.82 -2.02
C ASN A 161 16.40 14.76 -2.02
N THR A 162 15.93 14.42 -3.22
CA THR A 162 14.79 13.54 -3.44
C THR A 162 15.21 12.42 -4.39
N ASP A 163 14.86 11.19 -4.04
CA ASP A 163 15.22 10.01 -4.81
C ASP A 163 14.04 9.45 -5.63
N LEU A 164 14.32 8.51 -6.52
CA LEU A 164 13.31 7.77 -7.26
C LEU A 164 12.57 6.76 -6.36
N GLY A 165 11.38 6.38 -6.81
CA GLY A 165 10.63 5.26 -6.24
C GLY A 165 10.99 3.91 -6.86
N GLY A 166 10.41 2.83 -6.34
CA GLY A 166 10.73 1.46 -6.77
C GLY A 166 9.88 0.93 -7.94
N SER A 167 10.52 0.17 -8.85
CA SER A 167 9.83 -0.66 -9.85
C SER A 167 10.69 -1.85 -10.29
N GLY A 168 10.07 -3.00 -10.61
CA GLY A 168 10.80 -4.23 -10.99
C GLY A 168 10.55 -5.38 -10.02
N SER A 169 11.48 -6.33 -9.96
CA SER A 169 11.48 -7.42 -8.97
C SER A 169 12.34 -7.02 -7.77
N ASN A 170 11.83 -6.06 -7.01
CA ASN A 170 12.47 -5.38 -5.89
C ASN A 170 11.45 -5.06 -4.79
N LEU A 171 11.94 -4.53 -3.67
CA LEU A 171 11.11 -3.72 -2.79
C LEU A 171 10.54 -2.54 -3.58
N ARG A 172 9.25 -2.28 -3.42
CA ARG A 172 8.60 -1.07 -3.94
C ARG A 172 8.48 -0.05 -2.84
N THR A 173 8.34 1.20 -3.26
CA THR A 173 8.09 2.35 -2.40
C THR A 173 7.10 2.03 -1.28
N PRO A 174 7.57 2.00 -0.03
CA PRO A 174 6.71 1.84 1.11
C PRO A 174 5.73 3.00 1.24
N ALA A 175 4.58 2.75 1.87
CA ALA A 175 3.58 3.78 2.12
C ALA A 175 2.77 3.47 3.37
N GLU A 176 2.23 4.52 3.97
CA GLU A 176 1.63 4.49 5.29
C GLU A 176 0.38 5.35 5.36
N CYS A 177 -0.42 5.11 6.39
CA CYS A 177 -1.45 6.07 6.79
C CYS A 177 -0.81 7.28 7.50
N LEU A 178 -1.56 8.37 7.66
CA LEU A 178 -1.06 9.58 8.32
C LEU A 178 -0.65 9.40 9.79
N GLY A 179 -0.96 8.25 10.41
CA GLY A 179 -0.46 7.87 11.73
C GLY A 179 -0.73 8.89 12.82
N MET A 180 0.27 9.07 13.69
CA MET A 180 0.20 9.98 14.83
C MET A 180 0.16 11.46 14.44
N SER A 181 0.43 11.82 13.18
CA SER A 181 0.37 13.24 12.75
C SER A 181 -1.00 13.87 12.96
N ARG A 182 -2.07 13.08 12.81
CA ARG A 182 -3.46 13.59 12.88
C ARG A 182 -4.51 12.51 13.15
N CYS A 183 -4.15 11.40 13.80
CA CYS A 183 -5.10 10.35 14.18
C CYS A 183 -4.85 9.89 15.61
N GLU A 184 -5.87 10.01 16.47
CA GLU A 184 -5.85 9.54 17.86
C GLU A 184 -5.82 8.00 18.02
N TYR A 185 -6.08 7.25 16.95
CA TYR A 185 -6.16 5.79 16.98
C TYR A 185 -4.80 5.13 16.72
N ALA A 186 -3.81 5.91 16.30
CA ALA A 186 -2.50 5.39 15.93
C ALA A 186 -1.83 4.68 17.12
N CYS A 187 -1.49 3.41 16.91
CA CYS A 187 -0.81 2.57 17.89
C CYS A 187 0.72 2.71 17.80
N TYR A 188 1.26 3.21 16.69
CA TYR A 188 2.69 3.50 16.56
C TYR A 188 2.91 4.63 15.56
N ASP A 189 4.13 5.17 15.51
CA ASP A 189 4.49 6.17 14.50
C ASP A 189 4.70 5.48 13.14
N THR A 190 3.64 5.47 12.33
CA THR A 190 3.67 4.85 11.01
C THR A 190 4.59 5.56 10.04
N MET A 191 4.76 6.88 10.19
CA MET A 191 5.61 7.66 9.29
C MET A 191 7.09 7.43 9.62
N ALA A 192 7.44 7.38 10.91
CA ALA A 192 8.80 7.07 11.35
C ALA A 192 9.24 5.66 10.89
N LEU A 193 8.41 4.63 11.14
CA LEU A 193 8.73 3.27 10.69
C LEU A 193 8.78 3.18 9.15
N CYS A 194 7.83 3.81 8.44
CA CYS A 194 7.85 3.79 6.97
C CYS A 194 9.12 4.45 6.41
N TYR A 195 9.51 5.59 6.97
CA TYR A 195 10.74 6.28 6.58
C TYR A 195 11.98 5.44 6.89
N ALA A 196 12.12 4.92 8.11
CA ALA A 196 13.27 4.12 8.51
C ALA A 196 13.44 2.87 7.63
N MET A 197 12.36 2.11 7.39
CA MET A 197 12.40 0.93 6.50
C MET A 197 12.69 1.30 5.05
N THR A 198 12.24 2.48 4.59
CA THR A 198 12.57 2.97 3.24
C THR A 198 14.05 3.32 3.12
N GLN A 199 14.65 3.92 4.14
CA GLN A 199 16.06 4.29 4.17
C GLN A 199 16.98 3.08 4.35
N GLU A 200 16.63 2.16 5.24
CA GLU A 200 17.38 0.92 5.49
C GLU A 200 17.54 0.10 4.21
N TYR A 201 16.44 -0.12 3.49
CA TYR A 201 16.39 -1.02 2.34
C TYR A 201 16.40 -0.29 0.99
N GLN A 202 17.21 0.77 0.89
CA GLN A 202 17.39 1.51 -0.38
C GLN A 202 17.98 0.61 -1.48
N ASP A 203 18.90 -0.29 -1.14
CA ASP A 203 19.50 -1.21 -2.11
C ASP A 203 18.44 -2.13 -2.72
N GLU A 204 17.64 -2.78 -1.87
CA GLU A 204 16.58 -3.70 -2.27
C GLU A 204 15.44 -3.00 -3.02
N LEU A 205 15.27 -1.68 -2.82
CA LEU A 205 14.30 -0.87 -3.55
C LEU A 205 14.81 -0.50 -4.95
N HIS A 206 16.08 -0.11 -5.08
CA HIS A 206 16.64 0.41 -6.32
C HIS A 206 17.27 -0.65 -7.22
N ARG A 207 17.72 -1.78 -6.65
CA ARG A 207 18.45 -2.85 -7.34
C ARG A 207 17.67 -4.16 -7.23
N PRO A 208 16.94 -4.56 -8.29
CA PRO A 208 16.13 -5.79 -8.28
C PRO A 208 16.93 -7.06 -7.93
N ALA A 209 16.79 -7.51 -6.69
CA ALA A 209 17.43 -8.72 -6.16
C ALA A 209 16.43 -9.85 -5.84
N PHE A 210 15.13 -9.61 -5.98
CA PHE A 210 14.08 -10.52 -5.53
C PHE A 210 13.51 -11.39 -6.66
N PRO A 211 12.88 -12.53 -6.35
CA PRO A 211 12.16 -13.34 -7.35
C PRO A 211 11.04 -12.58 -8.04
N TYR A 212 10.41 -11.65 -7.32
CA TYR A 212 9.39 -10.75 -7.87
C TYR A 212 9.28 -9.43 -7.08
N LYS A 213 8.17 -8.71 -7.24
CA LYS A 213 7.91 -7.45 -6.51
C LYS A 213 7.57 -7.74 -5.06
N PHE A 214 8.05 -6.92 -4.15
CA PHE A 214 7.73 -6.94 -2.72
C PHE A 214 7.25 -5.55 -2.27
N LYS A 215 6.33 -5.47 -1.30
CA LYS A 215 5.74 -4.21 -0.86
C LYS A 215 5.56 -4.19 0.65
N PHE A 216 5.90 -3.07 1.25
CA PHE A 216 5.52 -2.71 2.62
C PHE A 216 4.36 -1.72 2.63
N LYS A 217 3.45 -1.87 3.60
CA LYS A 217 2.51 -0.81 3.99
C LYS A 217 2.23 -0.79 5.48
N PHE A 218 2.08 0.42 6.02
CA PHE A 218 1.98 0.67 7.46
C PHE A 218 0.65 1.34 7.83
N ASP A 219 -0.23 0.60 8.47
CA ASP A 219 -1.50 1.07 9.01
C ASP A 219 -1.41 1.23 10.53
N GLY A 220 -1.73 2.41 11.05
CA GLY A 220 -1.59 2.71 12.48
C GLY A 220 -2.62 2.02 13.37
N CYS A 221 -3.68 1.44 12.78
CA CYS A 221 -4.71 0.67 13.47
C CYS A 221 -5.48 -0.23 12.47
N PRO A 222 -6.37 -1.14 12.94
CA PRO A 222 -7.12 -2.06 12.07
C PRO A 222 -8.11 -1.41 11.10
N ASN A 223 -8.35 -0.10 11.17
CA ASN A 223 -9.18 0.61 10.18
C ASN A 223 -8.58 0.57 8.74
N GLY A 224 -7.26 0.38 8.61
CA GLY A 224 -6.66 0.07 7.31
C GLY A 224 -6.66 1.23 6.31
N CYS A 225 -6.39 2.46 6.75
CA CYS A 225 -6.46 3.66 5.91
C CYS A 225 -5.51 3.65 4.69
N VAL A 226 -4.37 2.95 4.73
CA VAL A 226 -3.50 2.72 3.56
C VAL A 226 -3.77 1.37 2.87
N ALA A 227 -4.69 0.58 3.45
CA ALA A 227 -5.11 -0.75 3.01
C ALA A 227 -3.93 -1.73 2.89
N ALA A 228 -3.07 -1.78 3.90
CA ALA A 228 -1.92 -2.67 3.95
C ALA A 228 -2.33 -4.13 3.69
N LEU A 229 -3.31 -4.63 4.45
CA LEU A 229 -3.79 -6.03 4.36
C LEU A 229 -4.15 -6.52 2.95
N ALA A 230 -4.46 -5.62 2.01
CA ALA A 230 -4.82 -5.98 0.64
C ALA A 230 -3.75 -5.63 -0.40
N ARG A 231 -2.79 -4.76 -0.07
CA ARG A 231 -1.93 -4.07 -1.06
C ARG A 231 -0.43 -4.14 -0.74
N SER A 232 -0.02 -4.95 0.24
CA SER A 232 1.40 -5.20 0.58
C SER A 232 1.70 -6.67 0.82
N ASP A 233 2.90 -7.09 0.40
CA ASP A 233 3.41 -8.43 0.66
C ASP A 233 3.66 -8.64 2.16
N LEU A 234 4.17 -7.62 2.85
CA LEU A 234 4.13 -7.52 4.32
C LEU A 234 3.36 -6.28 4.76
N SER A 235 2.34 -6.53 5.58
CA SER A 235 1.41 -5.55 6.10
C SER A 235 1.67 -5.35 7.58
N PHE A 236 1.88 -4.11 7.98
CA PHE A 236 2.17 -3.71 9.35
C PHE A 236 0.94 -2.99 9.90
N VAL A 237 0.25 -3.56 10.88
CA VAL A 237 -1.05 -3.06 11.35
C VAL A 237 -1.03 -2.85 12.85
N GLY A 238 -1.19 -1.61 13.28
CA GLY A 238 -1.10 -1.21 14.67
C GLY A 238 -2.19 -1.85 15.54
N THR A 239 -1.83 -2.21 16.76
CA THR A 239 -2.75 -2.77 17.77
C THR A 239 -2.24 -2.41 19.17
N TRP A 240 -3.03 -2.78 20.17
CA TRP A 240 -2.63 -2.72 21.58
C TRP A 240 -2.87 -4.07 22.27
N LYS A 241 -2.26 -4.21 23.44
CA LYS A 241 -2.58 -5.19 24.48
C LYS A 241 -3.26 -4.47 25.65
N GLY A 242 -3.98 -5.24 26.46
CA GLY A 242 -4.71 -4.72 27.61
C GLY A 242 -6.00 -3.99 27.23
N ALA A 243 -6.49 -3.19 28.17
CA ALA A 243 -7.85 -2.67 28.15
C ALA A 243 -8.05 -1.47 27.21
N ILE A 244 -9.24 -1.39 26.61
CA ILE A 244 -9.74 -0.13 26.02
C ILE A 244 -9.97 0.88 27.15
N LYS A 245 -9.51 2.12 26.95
CA LYS A 245 -9.75 3.21 27.89
C LYS A 245 -11.16 3.76 27.71
N ILE A 246 -11.92 3.85 28.81
CA ILE A 246 -13.33 4.28 28.80
C ILE A 246 -13.52 5.52 29.70
N ASP A 247 -13.97 6.62 29.11
CA ASP A 247 -14.50 7.77 29.84
C ASP A 247 -16.02 7.67 29.96
N GLN A 248 -16.51 7.28 31.14
CA GLN A 248 -17.95 7.13 31.40
C GLN A 248 -18.72 8.46 31.32
N LYS A 249 -18.09 9.61 31.55
CA LYS A 249 -18.76 10.91 31.38
C LYS A 249 -19.03 11.17 29.91
N ALA A 250 -18.04 10.90 29.05
CA ALA A 250 -18.22 10.99 27.61
C ALA A 250 -19.24 9.96 27.10
N VAL A 251 -19.25 8.73 27.63
CA VAL A 251 -20.33 7.74 27.34
C VAL A 251 -21.71 8.32 27.63
N ALA A 252 -21.90 8.93 28.80
CA ALA A 252 -23.17 9.57 29.15
C ALA A 252 -23.52 10.73 28.20
N ALA A 253 -22.54 11.52 27.76
CA ALA A 253 -22.74 12.60 26.80
C ALA A 253 -23.16 12.10 25.40
N TYR A 254 -22.67 10.94 24.93
CA TYR A 254 -23.19 10.29 23.72
C TYR A 254 -24.64 9.85 23.89
N VAL A 255 -24.96 9.14 24.99
CA VAL A 255 -26.33 8.67 25.28
C VAL A 255 -27.31 9.84 25.45
N GLY A 256 -26.86 10.95 26.03
CA GLY A 256 -27.62 12.19 26.16
C GLY A 256 -27.77 12.99 24.86
N GLY A 257 -27.03 12.62 23.80
CA GLY A 257 -27.08 13.29 22.49
C GLY A 257 -26.25 14.57 22.38
N GLU A 258 -25.43 14.88 23.39
CA GLU A 258 -24.49 16.01 23.39
C GLU A 258 -23.34 15.75 22.39
N LEU A 259 -22.86 14.51 22.32
CA LEU A 259 -21.84 14.06 21.37
C LEU A 259 -22.51 13.28 20.23
N LYS A 260 -22.04 13.52 18.99
CA LYS A 260 -22.54 12.83 17.80
C LYS A 260 -21.78 11.53 17.56
N PRO A 261 -22.47 10.38 17.37
CA PRO A 261 -21.80 9.12 17.08
C PRO A 261 -20.96 9.21 15.80
N ASN A 262 -19.86 8.47 15.80
CA ASN A 262 -18.89 8.41 14.71
C ASN A 262 -18.41 9.80 14.27
N ALA A 263 -18.19 10.70 15.24
CA ALA A 263 -17.82 12.10 15.03
C ALA A 263 -18.74 12.86 14.03
N GLY A 264 -20.01 12.45 13.90
CA GLY A 264 -20.95 13.06 12.96
C GLY A 264 -20.86 12.57 11.52
N ALA A 265 -20.14 11.47 11.24
CA ALA A 265 -19.99 10.90 9.90
C ALA A 265 -21.33 10.63 9.17
N HIS A 266 -22.41 10.45 9.92
CA HIS A 266 -23.75 10.14 9.39
C HIS A 266 -24.73 11.33 9.46
N ALA A 267 -24.25 12.55 9.70
CA ALA A 267 -25.09 13.73 9.93
C ALA A 267 -25.93 14.17 8.71
N SER A 268 -25.61 13.68 7.50
CA SER A 268 -26.34 14.01 6.27
C SER A 268 -27.70 13.30 6.14
N ARG A 269 -28.04 12.40 7.06
CA ARG A 269 -29.31 11.68 7.10
C ARG A 269 -29.81 11.58 8.54
N ASP A 270 -31.13 11.63 8.73
CA ASP A 270 -31.76 11.35 10.01
C ASP A 270 -31.80 9.84 10.27
N TRP A 271 -31.05 9.39 11.27
CA TRP A 271 -31.01 8.00 11.75
C TRP A 271 -31.72 7.83 13.11
N GLY A 272 -32.31 8.91 13.64
CA GLY A 272 -32.83 8.96 15.01
C GLY A 272 -31.76 9.34 16.04
N LYS A 273 -32.14 9.24 17.32
CA LYS A 273 -31.21 9.46 18.44
C LYS A 273 -30.26 8.27 18.57
N PHE A 274 -29.03 8.56 18.98
CA PHE A 274 -28.03 7.53 19.25
C PHE A 274 -28.55 6.50 20.26
N ASP A 275 -28.47 5.23 19.90
CA ASP A 275 -28.85 4.09 20.72
C ASP A 275 -27.61 3.21 20.95
N ILE A 276 -26.97 3.35 22.11
CA ILE A 276 -25.72 2.65 22.44
C ILE A 276 -25.87 1.13 22.39
N MET A 277 -27.06 0.59 22.67
CA MET A 277 -27.31 -0.83 22.55
C MET A 277 -27.25 -1.24 21.08
N LYS A 278 -28.03 -0.59 20.21
CA LYS A 278 -28.12 -0.94 18.79
C LYS A 278 -26.88 -0.61 17.97
N GLU A 279 -26.18 0.47 18.30
CA GLU A 279 -25.11 1.02 17.47
C GLU A 279 -23.71 0.60 17.96
N VAL A 280 -23.57 0.11 19.19
CA VAL A 280 -22.27 -0.28 19.76
C VAL A 280 -22.31 -1.69 20.34
N VAL A 281 -23.14 -1.94 21.35
CA VAL A 281 -23.12 -3.21 22.11
C VAL A 281 -23.57 -4.38 21.24
N ASP A 282 -24.71 -4.25 20.56
CA ASP A 282 -25.28 -5.30 19.71
C ASP A 282 -24.49 -5.48 18.41
N LEU A 283 -23.68 -4.50 18.01
CA LEU A 283 -22.78 -4.62 16.87
C LEU A 283 -21.37 -5.10 17.26
N CYS A 284 -21.07 -5.25 18.56
CA CYS A 284 -19.83 -5.86 19.00
C CYS A 284 -19.77 -7.31 18.47
N PRO A 285 -18.80 -7.64 17.63
CA PRO A 285 -18.74 -8.93 16.93
C PRO A 285 -18.45 -10.09 17.88
N THR A 286 -17.71 -9.87 18.96
CA THR A 286 -17.44 -10.88 19.99
C THR A 286 -18.44 -10.84 21.14
N LYS A 287 -19.40 -9.90 21.12
CA LYS A 287 -20.39 -9.68 22.18
C LYS A 287 -19.76 -9.48 23.57
N CYS A 288 -18.55 -8.92 23.63
CA CYS A 288 -17.83 -8.69 24.88
C CYS A 288 -18.20 -7.38 25.59
N MET A 289 -19.21 -6.64 25.10
CA MET A 289 -19.62 -5.34 25.65
C MET A 289 -20.95 -5.47 26.38
N SER A 290 -21.14 -4.66 27.43
CA SER A 290 -22.43 -4.54 28.14
C SER A 290 -22.67 -3.11 28.61
N TYR A 291 -23.94 -2.70 28.65
CA TYR A 291 -24.37 -1.40 29.15
C TYR A 291 -25.60 -1.57 30.04
N ASP A 292 -25.54 -1.05 31.27
CA ASP A 292 -26.59 -1.21 32.29
C ASP A 292 -27.56 0.00 32.37
N GLY A 293 -27.51 0.90 31.38
CA GLY A 293 -28.23 2.18 31.40
C GLY A 293 -27.42 3.33 32.00
N LYS A 294 -26.23 3.06 32.56
CA LYS A 294 -25.35 4.09 33.13
C LYS A 294 -23.88 3.85 32.80
N THR A 295 -23.41 2.61 32.85
CA THR A 295 -22.00 2.24 32.77
C THR A 295 -21.77 1.31 31.58
N LEU A 296 -20.84 1.69 30.71
CA LEU A 296 -20.35 0.79 29.65
C LEU A 296 -19.20 -0.07 30.18
N LYS A 297 -19.26 -1.38 29.96
CA LYS A 297 -18.20 -2.33 30.30
C LYS A 297 -17.77 -3.12 29.07
N ILE A 298 -16.49 -3.47 29.01
CA ILE A 298 -15.88 -4.27 27.95
C ILE A 298 -15.10 -5.40 28.64
N ASP A 299 -15.33 -6.64 28.24
CA ASP A 299 -14.43 -7.75 28.52
C ASP A 299 -13.31 -7.75 27.49
N ASP A 300 -12.21 -7.08 27.82
CA ASP A 300 -11.08 -6.90 26.90
C ASP A 300 -10.39 -8.21 26.52
N LYS A 301 -10.53 -9.26 27.33
CA LYS A 301 -9.98 -10.58 27.01
C LYS A 301 -10.66 -11.18 25.78
N GLU A 302 -11.96 -10.93 25.63
CA GLU A 302 -12.78 -11.36 24.50
C GLU A 302 -12.83 -10.30 23.38
N CYS A 303 -12.09 -9.19 23.53
CA CYS A 303 -12.00 -8.14 22.51
C CYS A 303 -10.89 -8.46 21.50
N TYR A 304 -11.27 -8.65 20.24
CA TYR A 304 -10.31 -8.81 19.13
C TYR A 304 -9.95 -7.49 18.42
N ARG A 305 -10.32 -6.33 19.00
CA ARG A 305 -9.85 -4.99 18.61
C ARG A 305 -10.26 -4.51 17.19
N CYS A 306 -11.49 -4.77 16.77
CA CYS A 306 -12.01 -4.35 15.45
C CYS A 306 -12.23 -2.85 15.23
N MET A 307 -11.93 -1.99 16.22
CA MET A 307 -12.16 -0.54 16.20
C MET A 307 -13.61 -0.06 16.22
N HIS A 308 -14.64 -0.90 15.98
CA HIS A 308 -16.04 -0.44 15.85
C HIS A 308 -16.51 0.51 16.96
N CYS A 309 -16.33 0.12 18.23
CA CYS A 309 -16.76 0.94 19.37
C CYS A 309 -15.95 2.24 19.47
N ILE A 310 -14.63 2.18 19.26
CA ILE A 310 -13.73 3.36 19.26
C ILE A 310 -14.11 4.32 18.13
N ASN A 311 -14.35 3.81 16.92
CA ASN A 311 -14.80 4.58 15.77
C ASN A 311 -16.14 5.26 16.03
N THR A 312 -17.06 4.56 16.70
CA THR A 312 -18.41 5.07 16.98
C THR A 312 -18.41 6.09 18.13
N MET A 313 -17.53 5.95 19.11
CA MET A 313 -17.47 6.82 20.29
C MET A 313 -16.05 7.35 20.57
N PRO A 314 -15.41 8.06 19.63
CA PRO A 314 -13.99 8.45 19.74
C PRO A 314 -13.67 9.26 20.98
N ALA A 315 -14.56 10.18 21.36
CA ALA A 315 -14.37 11.01 22.54
C ALA A 315 -14.45 10.23 23.87
N ALA A 316 -15.02 9.01 23.87
CA ALA A 316 -15.22 8.21 25.07
C ALA A 316 -14.30 6.98 25.14
N LEU A 317 -13.96 6.39 23.99
CA LEU A 317 -13.22 5.14 23.88
C LEU A 317 -11.89 5.37 23.17
N ARG A 318 -10.79 4.94 23.79
CA ARG A 318 -9.43 5.07 23.23
C ARG A 318 -8.69 3.72 23.24
N VAL A 319 -7.78 3.55 22.28
CA VAL A 319 -6.86 2.41 22.22
C VAL A 319 -6.06 2.29 23.52
N GLY A 320 -5.68 1.06 23.90
CA GLY A 320 -4.89 0.79 25.11
C GLY A 320 -3.48 1.38 25.07
N ASP A 321 -2.78 1.31 26.20
CA ASP A 321 -1.48 1.94 26.39
C ASP A 321 -0.29 1.07 25.93
N GLU A 322 -0.37 -0.25 26.10
CA GLU A 322 0.66 -1.19 25.59
C GLU A 322 0.46 -1.40 24.09
N LYS A 323 1.09 -0.54 23.28
CA LYS A 323 0.92 -0.52 21.83
C LYS A 323 2.02 -1.27 21.10
N GLY A 324 1.71 -1.69 19.88
CA GLY A 324 2.63 -2.35 18.95
C GLY A 324 1.96 -2.54 17.59
N LEU A 325 2.41 -3.53 16.83
CA LEU A 325 1.79 -3.90 15.55
C LEU A 325 1.68 -5.42 15.37
N CYS A 326 0.76 -5.82 14.49
CA CYS A 326 0.74 -7.14 13.88
C CYS A 326 1.48 -7.08 12.55
N ILE A 327 2.22 -8.13 12.20
CA ILE A 327 2.76 -8.35 10.85
C ILE A 327 1.92 -9.43 10.16
N LEU A 328 1.45 -9.14 8.95
CA LEU A 328 0.69 -10.07 8.12
C LEU A 328 1.32 -10.21 6.74
N ALA A 329 1.29 -11.42 6.17
CA ALA A 329 2.03 -11.76 4.95
C ALA A 329 1.15 -12.23 3.78
N GLY A 330 1.53 -11.88 2.56
CA GLY A 330 1.09 -12.55 1.34
C GLY A 330 0.05 -11.83 0.47
N ALA A 331 -0.34 -10.58 0.75
CA ALA A 331 -1.38 -9.94 -0.05
C ALA A 331 -0.95 -9.71 -1.50
N LYS A 332 -1.86 -10.04 -2.42
CA LYS A 332 -1.65 -9.85 -3.86
C LYS A 332 -2.94 -9.77 -4.65
N ALA A 333 -2.83 -9.12 -5.80
CA ALA A 333 -3.84 -9.14 -6.85
C ALA A 333 -3.97 -10.56 -7.47
N PRO A 334 -5.00 -10.79 -8.32
CA PRO A 334 -5.33 -12.13 -8.82
C PRO A 334 -4.18 -12.92 -9.44
N ILE A 335 -3.40 -12.34 -10.36
CA ILE A 335 -2.41 -13.11 -11.13
C ILE A 335 -1.25 -13.58 -10.22
N LEU A 336 -0.85 -14.85 -10.24
CA LEU A 336 -1.42 -15.97 -11.02
C LEU A 336 -2.49 -16.74 -10.23
N ASP A 337 -2.17 -17.17 -8.99
CA ASP A 337 -2.95 -18.17 -8.24
C ASP A 337 -4.04 -17.55 -7.33
N GLY A 338 -4.78 -16.60 -7.89
CA GLY A 338 -5.87 -15.91 -7.22
C GLY A 338 -5.43 -14.76 -6.31
N ALA A 339 -6.40 -13.92 -5.97
CA ALA A 339 -6.20 -12.80 -5.07
C ALA A 339 -6.02 -13.30 -3.64
N GLN A 340 -5.23 -12.56 -2.87
CA GLN A 340 -4.98 -12.86 -1.46
C GLN A 340 -4.99 -11.55 -0.68
N MET A 341 -5.60 -11.56 0.51
CA MET A 341 -5.26 -10.63 1.58
C MET A 341 -4.14 -11.25 2.43
N SER A 342 -3.45 -10.41 3.20
CA SER A 342 -2.40 -10.88 4.10
C SER A 342 -2.95 -11.79 5.19
N SER A 343 -2.20 -12.84 5.54
CA SER A 343 -2.48 -13.75 6.66
C SER A 343 -1.62 -13.39 7.87
N LEU A 344 -2.16 -13.48 9.09
CA LEU A 344 -1.46 -13.08 10.32
C LEU A 344 -0.19 -13.91 10.54
N LEU A 345 0.98 -13.27 10.59
CA LEU A 345 2.28 -13.91 10.81
C LEU A 345 2.79 -13.67 12.24
N ALA A 346 3.00 -12.41 12.60
CA ALA A 346 3.40 -12.02 13.95
C ALA A 346 2.21 -11.34 14.65
N PRO A 347 1.59 -11.98 15.67
CA PRO A 347 0.40 -11.43 16.34
C PRO A 347 0.64 -10.13 17.12
N PHE A 348 1.88 -9.88 17.55
CA PHE A 348 2.27 -8.64 18.20
C PHE A 348 3.78 -8.48 18.16
N VAL A 349 4.26 -7.32 17.72
CA VAL A 349 5.66 -6.90 17.72
C VAL A 349 5.71 -5.49 18.33
N PRO A 350 6.60 -5.22 19.30
CA PRO A 350 6.85 -3.85 19.77
C PRO A 350 7.38 -2.99 18.63
N VAL A 351 7.18 -1.67 18.72
CA VAL A 351 7.62 -0.73 17.68
C VAL A 351 8.44 0.36 18.35
N GLU A 352 9.71 0.05 18.57
CA GLU A 352 10.66 0.92 19.25
C GLU A 352 11.86 1.13 18.32
N GLU A 353 12.35 2.36 18.20
CA GLU A 353 13.57 2.63 17.42
C GLU A 353 14.76 1.87 18.02
N PRO A 354 15.63 1.23 17.21
CA PRO A 354 15.77 1.35 15.75
C PRO A 354 14.95 0.34 14.91
N PHE A 355 13.90 -0.25 15.49
CA PHE A 355 12.94 -1.17 14.88
C PHE A 355 13.48 -2.57 14.57
N ASP A 356 14.46 -3.04 15.34
CA ASP A 356 15.17 -4.30 15.09
C ASP A 356 14.23 -5.51 15.07
N GLU A 357 13.23 -5.58 15.95
CA GLU A 357 12.26 -6.69 15.98
C GLU A 357 11.38 -6.75 14.72
N VAL A 358 11.14 -5.60 14.09
CA VAL A 358 10.40 -5.53 12.83
C VAL A 358 11.31 -5.92 11.66
N LYS A 359 12.56 -5.44 11.67
CA LYS A 359 13.58 -5.74 10.65
C LYS A 359 13.92 -7.23 10.63
N GLU A 360 14.10 -7.86 11.80
CA GLU A 360 14.40 -9.29 11.91
C GLU A 360 13.32 -10.15 11.22
N VAL A 361 12.04 -9.84 11.41
CA VAL A 361 10.95 -10.56 10.71
C VAL A 361 11.02 -10.33 9.20
N VAL A 362 11.30 -9.11 8.76
CA VAL A 362 11.41 -8.77 7.33
C VAL A 362 12.56 -9.53 6.67
N GLU A 363 13.75 -9.48 7.27
CA GLU A 363 14.98 -10.06 6.74
C GLU A 363 14.89 -11.59 6.69
N ASN A 364 14.35 -12.23 7.75
CA ASN A 364 14.11 -13.67 7.76
C ASN A 364 13.11 -14.10 6.66
N VAL A 365 12.06 -13.30 6.41
CA VAL A 365 11.12 -13.55 5.30
C VAL A 365 11.81 -13.42 3.95
N TRP A 366 12.67 -12.43 3.78
CA TRP A 366 13.39 -12.22 2.53
C TRP A 366 14.45 -13.28 2.28
N GLU A 367 15.28 -13.64 3.26
CA GLU A 367 16.28 -14.70 3.14
C GLU A 367 15.63 -15.99 2.61
N TRP A 368 14.53 -16.40 3.23
CA TRP A 368 13.78 -17.56 2.77
C TRP A 368 13.16 -17.37 1.38
N TRP A 369 12.46 -16.26 1.15
CA TRP A 369 11.72 -16.08 -0.11
C TRP A 369 12.65 -15.84 -1.30
N MET A 370 13.80 -15.20 -1.11
CA MET A 370 14.79 -14.98 -2.17
C MET A 370 15.37 -16.29 -2.69
N GLU A 371 15.62 -17.25 -1.81
CA GLU A 371 16.16 -18.56 -2.18
C GLU A 371 15.07 -19.51 -2.72
N GLU A 372 13.91 -19.55 -2.06
CA GLU A 372 12.87 -20.55 -2.37
C GLU A 372 11.80 -20.07 -3.35
N GLY A 373 11.69 -18.75 -3.54
CA GLY A 373 10.71 -18.13 -4.43
C GLY A 373 11.01 -18.42 -5.89
N LYS A 374 10.01 -18.91 -6.62
CA LYS A 374 10.16 -19.13 -8.07
C LYS A 374 10.20 -17.80 -8.82
N ASN A 375 10.75 -17.82 -10.04
CA ASN A 375 10.73 -16.66 -10.92
C ASN A 375 9.30 -16.10 -11.07
N ARG A 376 9.12 -14.82 -10.72
CA ARG A 376 7.82 -14.13 -10.74
C ARG A 376 6.74 -14.76 -9.85
N GLU A 377 7.13 -15.42 -8.78
CA GLU A 377 6.24 -15.89 -7.73
C GLU A 377 6.21 -14.87 -6.58
N ARG A 378 5.03 -14.44 -6.16
CA ARG A 378 4.86 -13.52 -5.01
C ARG A 378 4.96 -14.30 -3.70
N LEU A 379 5.31 -13.61 -2.61
CA LEU A 379 5.36 -14.22 -1.27
C LEU A 379 4.10 -15.03 -0.95
N GLY A 380 2.91 -14.49 -1.20
CA GLY A 380 1.64 -15.21 -0.97
C GLY A 380 1.46 -16.49 -1.79
N GLU A 381 2.07 -16.59 -2.97
CA GLU A 381 2.06 -17.82 -3.77
C GLU A 381 3.06 -18.83 -3.22
N THR A 382 4.24 -18.38 -2.79
CA THR A 382 5.22 -19.20 -2.07
C THR A 382 4.63 -19.77 -0.77
N LEU A 383 3.86 -18.97 -0.02
CA LEU A 383 3.13 -19.43 1.17
C LEU A 383 2.12 -20.54 0.86
N LYS A 384 1.37 -20.42 -0.24
CA LYS A 384 0.44 -21.48 -0.67
C LYS A 384 1.18 -22.77 -1.07
N ARG A 385 2.32 -22.63 -1.75
CA ARG A 385 3.10 -23.76 -2.28
C ARG A 385 3.87 -24.51 -1.20
N LEU A 386 4.55 -23.78 -0.32
CA LEU A 386 5.43 -24.35 0.71
C LEU A 386 4.76 -24.49 2.07
N GLY A 387 3.57 -23.91 2.24
CA GLY A 387 2.79 -23.99 3.46
C GLY A 387 3.17 -22.93 4.50
N PHE A 388 2.19 -22.52 5.29
CA PHE A 388 2.37 -21.49 6.31
C PHE A 388 3.30 -21.92 7.46
N GLY A 389 3.40 -23.23 7.73
CA GLY A 389 4.35 -23.76 8.71
C GLY A 389 5.80 -23.40 8.39
N LYS A 390 6.17 -23.30 7.12
CA LYS A 390 7.55 -22.98 6.73
C LYS A 390 7.92 -21.53 7.03
N ILE A 391 7.03 -20.57 6.78
CA ILE A 391 7.30 -19.16 7.12
C ILE A 391 7.43 -18.98 8.64
N LEU A 392 6.66 -19.72 9.43
CA LEU A 392 6.77 -19.70 10.89
C LEU A 392 8.12 -20.23 11.37
N GLU A 393 8.59 -21.33 10.78
CA GLU A 393 9.92 -21.91 11.07
C GLU A 393 11.06 -20.92 10.78
N VAL A 394 11.11 -20.35 9.57
CA VAL A 394 12.22 -19.46 9.15
C VAL A 394 12.20 -18.11 9.86
N THR A 395 11.04 -17.67 10.35
CA THR A 395 10.94 -16.44 11.17
C THR A 395 11.04 -16.70 12.66
N ASN A 396 11.30 -17.95 13.06
CA ASN A 396 11.35 -18.38 14.47
C ASN A 396 10.08 -18.01 15.28
N ILE A 397 8.92 -18.01 14.61
CA ILE A 397 7.62 -17.74 15.24
C ILE A 397 6.95 -19.07 15.56
N THR A 398 6.69 -19.32 16.84
CA THR A 398 5.96 -20.52 17.27
C THR A 398 4.53 -20.51 16.73
N PRO A 399 4.03 -21.61 16.13
CA PRO A 399 2.64 -21.72 15.72
C PRO A 399 1.66 -21.43 16.86
N ASP A 400 0.65 -20.62 16.56
CA ASP A 400 -0.36 -20.14 17.49
C ASP A 400 -1.75 -20.29 16.87
N ALA A 401 -2.78 -20.50 17.70
CA ALA A 401 -4.16 -20.61 17.22
C ALA A 401 -4.63 -19.37 16.41
N ARG A 402 -4.06 -18.20 16.69
CA ARG A 402 -4.33 -16.94 15.96
C ARG A 402 -3.85 -16.95 14.51
N HIS A 403 -2.95 -17.87 14.12
CA HIS A 403 -2.47 -17.99 12.74
C HIS A 403 -3.52 -18.60 11.80
N VAL A 404 -4.58 -19.20 12.32
CA VAL A 404 -5.64 -19.82 11.52
C VAL A 404 -7.01 -19.27 11.90
N GLN A 405 -7.87 -19.09 10.90
CA GLN A 405 -9.28 -18.80 11.16
C GLN A 405 -10.03 -20.05 11.64
N HIS A 406 -9.64 -21.21 11.11
CA HIS A 406 -10.15 -22.53 11.49
C HIS A 406 -9.05 -23.57 11.23
N PRO A 407 -8.91 -24.62 12.06
CA PRO A 407 -7.98 -25.72 11.80
C PRO A 407 -8.24 -26.42 10.46
N ARG A 408 -7.28 -27.21 9.99
CA ARG A 408 -7.51 -28.04 8.79
C ARG A 408 -8.58 -29.11 9.05
N GLU A 409 -9.46 -29.34 8.08
CA GLU A 409 -10.46 -30.42 8.12
C GLU A 409 -9.95 -31.72 7.48
N ASN A 410 -8.99 -31.61 6.56
CA ASN A 410 -8.43 -32.76 5.87
C ASN A 410 -7.27 -33.37 6.69
N PRO A 411 -7.18 -34.71 6.78
CA PRO A 411 -6.26 -35.40 7.68
C PRO A 411 -4.85 -35.63 7.10
N TYR A 412 -4.45 -34.92 6.03
CA TYR A 412 -3.14 -35.08 5.38
C TYR A 412 -2.01 -34.38 6.16
N ILE A 413 -1.85 -34.74 7.43
CA ILE A 413 -0.90 -34.15 8.37
C ILE A 413 0.49 -34.70 8.07
N PHE A 414 1.42 -33.79 7.76
CA PHE A 414 2.83 -34.12 7.65
C PHE A 414 3.45 -34.14 9.05
N TRP A 415 4.30 -35.12 9.29
CA TRP A 415 5.15 -35.22 10.49
C TRP A 415 6.60 -35.18 10.04
N THR A 416 7.48 -34.70 10.91
CA THR A 416 8.92 -34.87 10.70
C THR A 416 9.35 -36.26 11.16
N ALA A 417 10.46 -36.77 10.62
CA ALA A 417 10.94 -38.11 10.95
C ALA A 417 11.29 -38.23 12.45
N ASP A 418 11.85 -37.17 13.05
CA ASP A 418 12.30 -37.15 14.44
C ASP A 418 11.12 -37.21 15.44
N GLU A 419 9.95 -36.69 15.07
CA GLU A 419 8.75 -36.75 15.92
C GLU A 419 8.13 -38.15 16.01
N VAL A 420 8.43 -39.05 15.08
CA VAL A 420 7.77 -40.37 14.97
C VAL A 420 8.73 -41.57 15.02
N GLY A 421 9.99 -41.34 15.40
CA GLY A 421 10.99 -42.42 15.54
C GLY A 421 11.62 -42.87 14.22
N GLY A 422 11.58 -42.03 13.18
CA GLY A 422 12.20 -42.27 11.87
C GLY A 422 11.29 -43.01 10.88
N TRP A 423 11.74 -43.04 9.61
CA TRP A 423 11.03 -43.70 8.51
C TRP A 423 11.75 -44.93 7.94
N ASP A 424 12.98 -45.20 8.39
CA ASP A 424 13.71 -46.40 7.98
C ASP A 424 13.05 -47.65 8.61
N ARG A 425 12.44 -48.47 7.75
CA ARG A 425 11.61 -49.61 8.17
C ARG A 425 11.93 -50.82 7.31
N ASP A 426 12.25 -51.94 7.96
CA ASP A 426 12.45 -53.21 7.27
C ASP A 426 11.15 -54.02 7.19
N ILE A 427 10.72 -54.30 5.95
CA ILE A 427 9.56 -55.16 5.68
C ILE A 427 9.75 -56.58 6.23
N LYS A 428 10.98 -57.10 6.31
CA LYS A 428 11.27 -58.43 6.86
C LYS A 428 10.99 -58.47 8.36
N GLU A 429 11.39 -57.45 9.12
CA GLU A 429 11.08 -57.36 10.56
C GLU A 429 9.58 -57.24 10.83
N TYR A 430 8.84 -56.53 9.99
CA TYR A 430 7.38 -56.48 10.07
C TYR A 430 6.77 -57.88 9.88
N ARG A 431 7.26 -58.64 8.89
CA ARG A 431 6.71 -59.97 8.54
C ARG A 431 6.99 -61.07 9.56
N LYS A 432 7.96 -60.90 10.47
CA LYS A 432 8.14 -61.81 11.62
C LYS A 432 6.92 -61.83 12.55
N ARG A 433 6.17 -60.71 12.63
CA ARG A 433 4.98 -60.56 13.49
C ARG A 433 3.67 -60.68 12.72
N HIS A 434 3.70 -60.49 11.40
CA HIS A 434 2.51 -60.43 10.57
C HIS A 434 2.68 -61.32 9.33
N ALA A 435 2.06 -62.50 9.35
CA ALA A 435 1.99 -63.41 8.20
C ALA A 435 1.39 -62.67 6.98
N ARG A 436 1.77 -63.12 5.78
CA ARG A 436 1.39 -62.46 4.52
C ARG A 436 -0.01 -62.84 4.06
#